data_AF-A0A0K2W028-F1
#
_entry.id   AF-A0A0K2W028-F1
#
_cell.length_a   1.000
_cell.length_b   1.000
_cell.length_c   1.000
_cell.angle_alpha   90.00
_cell.angle_beta   90.00
_cell.angle_gamma   90.00
#
_symmetry.space_group_name_H-M   'P 1'
#
loop_
_entity.id
_entity.type
_entity.pdbx_description
1 polymer ?
#
loop_
_entity_poly.entity_id
_entity_poly.type
_entity_poly.pdbx_seq_one_letter_code
_entity_poly.pdbx_strand_id
1 'polypeptide(L)' 'MKNAVARLVDTCNAQRSKGSDFPTIWRDVLKAHPCVRGQPVQGSGESGPILKVPLITGQFLVFLGSHFTLVS' A
#
# COMPACT_ATOMS: atom_id res chain seq x y z
N MET A 1 11.15 11.66 5.05
CA MET A 1 9.90 10.95 4.67
C MET A 1 10.00 10.17 3.36
N LYS A 2 10.52 10.71 2.25
CA LYS A 2 10.66 9.97 0.97
C LYS A 2 11.31 8.57 1.11
N ASN A 3 12.41 8.47 1.86
CA ASN A 3 13.07 7.19 2.14
C ASN A 3 12.21 6.20 2.94
N ALA A 4 11.35 6.69 3.84
CA ALA A 4 10.48 5.83 4.65
C ALA A 4 9.32 5.26 3.81
N VAL A 5 8.77 6.06 2.90
CA VAL A 5 7.71 5.62 1.98
C VAL A 5 8.26 4.60 0.98
N ALA A 6 9.44 4.83 0.40
CA ALA A 6 10.07 3.85 -0.49
C ALA A 6 10.28 2.50 0.21
N ARG A 7 10.85 2.51 1.43
CA ARG A 7 11.01 1.29 2.24
C ARG A 7 9.69 0.60 2.58
N LEU A 8 8.62 1.37 2.81
CA LEU A 8 7.29 0.80 3.03
C LEU A 8 6.78 0.06 1.79
N VAL A 9 6.95 0.65 0.60
CA VAL A 9 6.59 0.00 -0.68
C VAL A 9 7.36 -1.31 -0.85
N ASP A 10 8.69 -1.28 -0.67
CA ASP A 10 9.54 -2.47 -0.75
C ASP A 10 9.12 -3.55 0.26
N THR A 11 8.79 -3.16 1.49
CA THR A 11 8.34 -4.08 2.53
C THR A 11 7.01 -4.75 2.16
N CYS A 12 6.04 -3.98 1.62
CA CYS A 12 4.76 -4.53 1.19
C CYS A 12 4.94 -5.51 0.01
N ASN A 13 5.78 -5.15 -0.97
CA ASN A 13 6.09 -6.03 -2.09
C ASN A 13 6.84 -7.29 -1.66
N ALA A 14 7.76 -7.20 -0.69
CA ALA A 14 8.45 -8.36 -0.15
C ALA A 14 7.48 -9.34 0.55
N GLN A 15 6.48 -8.84 1.29
CA GLN A 15 5.44 -9.70 1.87
C GLN A 15 4.54 -10.31 0.79
N ARG A 16 4.24 -9.54 -0.26
CA ARG A 16 3.45 -10.01 -1.40
C ARG A 16 4.14 -11.14 -2.16
N SER A 17 5.46 -11.02 -2.40
CA SER A 17 6.27 -12.08 -3.03
C SER A 17 6.34 -13.35 -2.19
N LYS A 18 6.10 -13.28 -0.87
CA LYS A 18 5.97 -14.45 0.01
C LYS A 18 4.56 -15.08 -0.02
N GLY A 19 3.66 -14.54 -0.83
CA GLY A 19 2.27 -15.03 -0.97
C GLY A 19 1.25 -14.31 -0.09
N SER A 20 1.65 -13.32 0.71
CA SER A 20 0.69 -12.58 1.54
C SER A 20 -0.30 -11.81 0.66
N ASP A 21 -1.58 -11.89 1.03
CA ASP A 21 -2.65 -11.10 0.44
C ASP A 21 -2.73 -9.69 1.08
N PHE A 22 -3.54 -8.81 0.47
CA PHE A 22 -3.69 -7.45 0.96
C PHE A 22 -4.22 -7.38 2.41
N PRO A 23 -5.31 -8.07 2.81
CA PRO A 23 -5.76 -8.10 4.20
C PRO A 23 -4.65 -8.45 5.21
N THR A 24 -3.83 -9.46 4.89
CA THR A 24 -2.68 -9.86 5.72
C THR A 24 -1.64 -8.73 5.81
N ILE A 25 -1.23 -8.16 4.66
CA ILE A 25 -0.26 -7.05 4.62
C ILE A 25 -0.80 -5.80 5.33
N TRP A 26 -2.10 -5.53 5.22
CA TRP A 26 -2.75 -4.44 5.92
C TRP A 26 -2.62 -4.59 7.43
N ARG A 27 -2.97 -5.77 7.95
CA ARG A 27 -2.93 -6.05 9.39
C ARG A 27 -1.51 -5.99 9.94
N ASP A 28 -0.57 -6.63 9.25
CA ASP A 28 0.76 -6.91 9.80
C ASP A 28 1.79 -5.81 9.50
N VAL A 29 1.59 -5.03 8.44
CA VAL A 29 2.52 -3.97 8.02
C VAL A 29 1.88 -2.58 8.07
N LEU A 30 0.76 -2.37 7.36
CA LEU A 30 0.30 -1.01 7.05
C LEU A 30 -0.46 -0.33 8.19
N LYS A 31 -1.35 -1.05 8.88
CA LYS A 31 -2.30 -0.47 9.85
C LYS A 31 -1.61 0.32 10.97
N ALA A 32 -0.42 -0.10 11.39
CA ALA A 32 0.36 0.54 12.44
C ALA A 32 1.52 1.40 11.92
N HIS A 33 1.72 1.49 10.60
CA HIS A 33 2.90 2.14 10.04
C HIS A 33 2.76 3.67 10.09
N PRO A 34 3.80 4.42 10.55
CA PRO A 34 3.73 5.88 10.73
C PRO A 34 3.51 6.67 9.43
N CYS A 35 3.77 6.07 8.28
CA CYS A 35 3.50 6.71 6.98
C CYS A 35 2.05 6.61 6.53
N VAL A 36 1.23 5.73 7.13
CA VAL A 36 -0.16 5.51 6.75
C VAL A 36 -1.05 6.53 7.48
N ARG A 37 -1.86 7.25 6.72
CA ARG A 37 -2.75 8.30 7.23
C ARG A 37 -4.11 7.77 7.65
N GLY A 38 -4.57 6.66 7.05
CA GLY A 38 -5.92 6.16 7.27
C GLY A 38 -6.19 4.82 6.63
N GLN A 39 -7.46 4.42 6.66
CA GLN A 39 -7.93 3.13 6.15
C GLN A 39 -7.79 3.02 4.62
N PRO A 40 -7.73 1.79 4.07
CA PRO A 40 -7.78 1.57 2.64
C PRO A 40 -9.11 2.05 2.09
N VAL A 41 -9.08 2.73 0.96
CA VAL A 41 -10.26 3.12 0.20
C VAL A 41 -10.29 2.36 -1.12
N GLN A 42 -11.47 1.92 -1.52
CA GLN A 42 -11.67 1.35 -2.84
C GLN A 42 -11.68 2.46 -3.88
N GLY A 43 -10.96 2.25 -4.97
CA GLY A 43 -10.96 3.14 -6.13
C GLY A 43 -11.09 2.34 -7.43
N SER A 44 -11.04 3.07 -8.54
CA SER A 44 -11.05 2.50 -9.88
C SER A 44 -9.73 2.82 -10.57
N GLY A 45 -9.03 1.80 -11.07
CA GLY A 45 -7.89 1.92 -11.97
C GLY A 45 -8.26 1.42 -13.37
N GLU A 46 -7.33 1.50 -14.33
CA GLU A 46 -7.59 1.07 -15.72
C GLU A 46 -8.02 -0.40 -15.83
N SER A 47 -7.45 -1.30 -15.03
CA SER A 47 -7.78 -2.73 -15.05
C SER A 47 -8.89 -3.12 -14.07
N GLY A 48 -9.61 -2.16 -13.48
CA GLY A 48 -10.73 -2.42 -12.57
C GLY A 48 -10.50 -1.90 -11.14
N PRO A 49 -11.15 -2.51 -10.13
CA PRO A 49 -11.11 -2.02 -8.76
C PRO A 49 -9.71 -2.14 -8.16
N ILE A 50 -9.27 -1.07 -7.48
CA ILE A 50 -7.98 -1.00 -6.79
C ILE A 50 -8.18 -0.63 -5.32
N LEU A 51 -7.22 -0.98 -4.48
CA LEU A 51 -7.18 -0.52 -3.08
C LEU A 51 -6.12 0.57 -2.95
N LYS A 52 -6.50 1.72 -2.41
CA LYS A 52 -5.61 2.85 -2.19
C LYS A 52 -5.47 3.11 -0.69
N VAL A 53 -4.26 3.19 -0.19
CA VAL A 53 -3.96 3.52 1.20
C VAL A 53 -3.41 4.95 1.24
N PRO A 54 -4.11 5.91 1.89
CA PRO A 54 -3.64 7.28 1.97
C PRO A 54 -2.40 7.37 2.86
N LEU A 55 -1.38 8.07 2.40
CA LEU A 55 -0.16 8.33 3.15
C LEU A 55 -0.14 9.75 3.72
N ILE A 56 0.64 9.97 4.78
CA ILE A 56 0.82 11.29 5.40
C ILE A 56 1.43 12.32 4.44
N THR A 57 2.11 11.86 3.38
CA THR A 57 2.73 12.70 2.35
C THR A 57 1.72 13.23 1.33
N GLY A 58 0.45 12.83 1.41
CA GLY A 58 -0.59 13.14 0.41
C GLY A 58 -0.65 12.13 -0.74
N GLN A 59 0.36 11.28 -0.89
CA GLN A 59 0.42 10.20 -1.87
C GLN A 59 -0.45 9.02 -1.46
N PHE A 60 -0.69 8.10 -2.40
CA PHE A 60 -1.37 6.84 -2.17
C PHE A 60 -0.44 5.67 -2.43
N LEU A 61 -0.44 4.72 -1.49
CA LEU A 61 0.07 3.38 -1.76
C LEU A 61 -1.07 2.56 -2.38
N VAL A 62 -0.92 2.14 -3.63
CA VAL A 62 -1.96 1.47 -4.42
C VAL A 62 -1.63 0.00 -4.59
N PHE A 63 -2.58 -0.88 -4.29
CA PHE A 63 -2.48 -2.32 -4.56
C PHE A 63 -3.24 -2.67 -5.84
N LEU A 64 -2.51 -3.20 -6.82
CA LEU A 64 -3.01 -3.60 -8.15
C LEU A 64 -3.26 -5.12 -8.26
N GLY A 65 -3.47 -5.81 -7.13
CA GLY A 65 -3.68 -7.26 -7.08
C GLY A 65 -2.39 -8.10 -7.06
N SER A 66 -1.38 -7.71 -7.83
CA SER A 66 -0.08 -8.41 -7.86
C SER A 66 1.02 -7.69 -7.09
N HIS A 67 0.99 -6.35 -7.02
CA HIS A 67 2.04 -5.54 -6.39
C HIS A 67 1.50 -4.22 -5.84
N PHE A 68 2.32 -3.57 -5.02
CA PHE A 68 2.12 -2.23 -4.49
C PHE A 68 2.94 -1.22 -5.27
N THR A 69 2.32 -0.07 -5.57
CA THR A 69 2.96 1.08 -6.21
C THR A 69 2.61 2.37 -5.49
N LEU A 70 3.40 3.41 -5.71
CA LEU A 70 3.17 4.74 -5.15
C LEU A 70 2.61 5.66 -6.23
N VAL A 71 1.50 6.32 -5.94
CA VAL A 71 0.84 7.29 -6.82
C VAL A 71 0.74 8.62 -6.10
N SER A 72 1.13 9.70 -6.77
CA SER A 72 1.02 11.08 -6.23
C SER A 72 -0.36 11.68 -6.46
#